data_AF-A0A9D7P813-F1
#
_entry.id   AF-A0A9D7P813-F1
#
_cell.length_a   1.000
_cell.length_b   1.000
_cell.length_c   1.000
_cell.angle_alpha   90.00
_cell.angle_beta   90.00
_cell.angle_gamma   90.00
#
_symmetry.space_group_name_H-M   'P 1'
#
loop_
_entity.id
_entity.type
_entity.pdbx_description
1 polymer ?
#
loop_
_entity_poly.entity_id
_entity_poly.type
_entity_poly.pdbx_seq_one_letter_code
_entity_poly.pdbx_strand_id
1 'polypeptide(L)'
;MEGDKLLIRGVVPSEYAKNELWDVIKGIDAAVSDAVIDINVQSGLTYKVVSGDTLSKIAKRFYGNANDYNKIFQANTDQLDDPDKIKVGQELKLP
;
A
#
# COMPACT_ATOMS: atom_id res chain seq x y z
N MET A 1 -4.84 -33.96 11.46
CA MET A 1 -4.35 -32.68 12.01
C MET A 1 -3.77 -31.91 10.84
N GLU A 2 -4.54 -31.02 10.22
CA GLU A 2 -4.00 -30.02 9.28
C GLU A 2 -3.42 -28.89 10.14
N GLY A 3 -2.26 -29.14 10.74
CA GLY A 3 -1.57 -28.21 11.63
C GLY A 3 -0.13 -28.07 11.16
N ASP A 4 0.33 -26.82 11.06
CA ASP A 4 1.69 -26.38 10.71
C ASP A 4 1.93 -25.86 9.28
N LYS A 5 0.88 -25.41 8.57
CA LYS A 5 1.10 -24.46 7.47
C LYS A 5 1.29 -23.04 8.03
N LEU A 6 2.43 -22.43 7.70
CA LEU A 6 2.76 -21.06 8.10
C LEU A 6 1.68 -20.11 7.54
N LEU A 7 0.96 -19.40 8.42
CA LEU A 7 -0.06 -18.43 8.02
C LEU A 7 0.55 -17.02 8.01
N ILE A 8 0.62 -16.40 6.83
CA ILE A 8 1.04 -15.00 6.70
C ILE A 8 -0.20 -14.15 6.43
N ARG A 9 -0.55 -13.27 7.38
CA ARG A 9 -1.65 -12.31 7.25
C ARG A 9 -1.12 -10.90 7.07
N GLY A 10 -1.66 -10.19 6.08
CA GLY A 10 -1.30 -8.79 5.82
C GLY A 10 -2.48 -8.02 5.24
N VAL A 11 -2.55 -6.73 5.57
CA VAL A 11 -3.46 -5.78 4.94
C VAL A 11 -2.63 -4.89 4.02
N VAL A 12 -3.07 -4.75 2.78
CA VAL A 12 -2.40 -3.90 1.79
C VAL A 12 -3.37 -2.87 1.23
N PRO A 13 -2.89 -1.65 0.89
CA PRO A 13 -3.73 -0.57 0.40
C PRO A 13 -4.20 -0.73 -1.04
N SER A 14 -3.63 -1.68 -1.78
CA SER A 14 -3.98 -1.87 -3.18
C SER A 14 -3.71 -3.29 -3.65
N GLU A 15 -4.38 -3.68 -4.72
CA GLU A 15 -4.07 -4.91 -5.44
C GLU A 15 -2.62 -4.91 -5.97
N TYR A 16 -2.09 -3.74 -6.32
CA TYR A 16 -0.69 -3.63 -6.70
C TYR A 16 0.24 -4.08 -5.57
N ALA A 17 0.06 -3.54 -4.36
CA ALA A 17 0.85 -3.93 -3.20
C ALA A 17 0.65 -5.42 -2.83
N LYS A 18 -0.55 -5.97 -3.06
CA LYS A 18 -0.81 -7.42 -2.93
C LYS A 18 0.04 -8.22 -3.91
N ASN A 19 0.07 -7.82 -5.18
CA ASN A 19 0.79 -8.51 -6.23
C ASN A 19 2.30 -8.43 -6.01
N GLU A 20 2.84 -7.26 -5.65
CA GLU A 20 4.27 -7.12 -5.31
C GLU A 20 4.66 -8.01 -4.12
N LEU A 21 3.82 -8.06 -3.07
CA LEU A 21 4.06 -8.92 -1.93
C LEU A 21 3.99 -10.41 -2.32
N TRP A 22 3.06 -10.77 -3.19
CA TRP A 22 2.93 -12.13 -3.72
C TRP A 22 4.15 -12.56 -4.56
N ASP A 23 4.66 -11.67 -5.41
CA ASP A 23 5.84 -11.92 -6.24
C ASP A 23 7.10 -12.05 -5.39
N VAL A 24 7.26 -11.22 -4.36
CA VAL A 24 8.36 -11.36 -3.39
C VAL A 24 8.28 -12.70 -2.65
N ILE A 25 7.10 -13.08 -2.15
CA ILE A 25 6.95 -14.36 -1.42
C ILE A 25 7.21 -15.56 -2.32
N LYS A 26 6.77 -15.53 -3.58
CA LYS A 26 7.09 -16.58 -4.57
C LYS A 26 8.57 -16.64 -4.94
N GLY A 27 9.27 -15.51 -4.88
CA GLY A 27 10.71 -15.43 -5.15
C GLY A 27 11.57 -15.97 -4.00
N ILE A 28 11.02 -16.03 -2.78
CA ILE A 28 11.64 -16.72 -1.66
C ILE A 28 11.30 -18.22 -1.83
N ASP A 29 12.33 -19.06 -1.78
CA ASP A 29 12.41 -20.52 -2.05
C ASP A 29 11.15 -21.38 -1.75
N ALA A 30 11.09 -22.60 -2.29
CA ALA A 30 9.98 -23.56 -2.19
C ALA A 30 9.46 -23.81 -0.75
N ALA A 31 10.22 -23.47 0.29
CA ALA A 31 9.80 -23.53 1.68
C ALA A 31 8.57 -22.67 2.03
N VAL A 32 8.25 -21.61 1.25
CA VAL A 32 7.03 -20.80 1.44
C VAL A 32 5.84 -21.28 0.60
N SER A 33 6.02 -22.30 -0.25
CA SER A 33 4.94 -22.83 -1.11
C SER A 33 3.79 -23.48 -0.32
N ASP A 34 4.09 -24.00 0.88
CA ASP A 34 3.09 -24.55 1.80
C ASP A 34 2.51 -23.51 2.76
N ALA A 35 2.94 -22.25 2.71
CA ALA A 35 2.37 -21.19 3.52
C ALA A 35 0.97 -20.79 3.01
N VAL A 36 0.03 -20.61 3.94
CA VAL A 36 -1.25 -20.00 3.64
C VAL A 36 -1.07 -18.49 3.74
N ILE A 37 -1.22 -17.79 2.61
CA ILE A 37 -1.04 -16.34 2.56
C ILE A 37 -2.42 -15.70 2.40
N ASP A 38 -2.85 -15.01 3.44
CA ASP A 38 -4.12 -14.30 3.51
C ASP A 38 -3.83 -12.80 3.49
N ILE A 39 -3.71 -12.27 2.27
CA ILE A 39 -3.51 -10.84 2.02
C ILE A 39 -4.84 -10.23 1.56
N ASN A 40 -5.37 -9.34 2.40
CA ASN A 40 -6.59 -8.61 2.13
C ASN A 40 -6.26 -7.20 1.64
N VAL A 41 -6.89 -6.79 0.54
CA VAL A 41 -6.84 -5.40 0.09
C VAL A 41 -7.91 -4.64 0.86
N GLN A 42 -7.49 -3.68 1.69
CA GLN A 42 -8.42 -2.80 2.39
C GLN A 42 -8.20 -1.36 1.93
N SER A 43 -9.27 -0.76 1.44
CA SER A 43 -9.35 0.67 1.16
C SER A 43 -9.54 1.47 2.45
N GLY A 44 -9.19 2.76 2.41
CA GLY A 44 -9.35 3.65 3.56
C GLY A 44 -8.19 3.62 4.55
N LEU A 45 -7.01 3.17 4.12
CA LEU A 45 -5.78 3.35 4.89
C LEU A 45 -5.38 4.83 4.90
N THR A 46 -4.78 5.28 6.00
CA THR A 46 -4.16 6.61 6.09
C THR A 46 -2.64 6.48 6.07
N TYR A 47 -1.98 7.45 5.44
CA TYR A 47 -0.54 7.55 5.41
C TYR A 47 -0.08 8.88 5.97
N LYS A 48 0.84 8.83 6.94
CA LYS A 48 1.46 10.02 7.51
C LYS A 48 2.65 10.44 6.65
N VAL A 49 2.53 11.61 6.03
CA VAL A 49 3.57 12.22 5.18
C VAL A 49 4.85 12.41 5.98
N VAL A 50 5.98 12.00 5.40
CA VAL A 50 7.32 12.23 5.99
C VAL A 50 8.12 13.24 5.16
N SER A 51 9.23 13.71 5.71
CA SER A 51 10.09 14.67 5.02
C SER A 51 10.59 14.13 3.67
N GLY A 52 10.40 14.92 2.61
CA GLY A 52 10.81 14.58 1.25
C GLY A 52 9.78 13.80 0.43
N ASP A 53 8.61 13.51 1.00
CA ASP A 53 7.48 12.94 0.26
C ASP A 53 6.86 13.94 -0.72
N THR A 54 6.31 13.40 -1.79
CA THR A 54 5.39 14.07 -2.72
C THR A 54 4.22 13.14 -2.97
N LEU A 55 3.06 13.66 -3.39
CA LEU A 55 1.91 12.79 -3.71
C LEU A 55 2.27 11.74 -4.76
N SER A 56 3.08 12.08 -5.77
CA SER A 56 3.53 11.13 -6.79
C SER A 56 4.46 10.06 -6.23
N LYS A 57 5.33 10.36 -5.27
CA LYS A 57 6.17 9.34 -4.60
C LYS A 57 5.32 8.40 -3.76
N ILE A 58 4.36 8.95 -3.03
CA ILE A 58 3.40 8.19 -2.23
C ILE A 58 2.58 7.27 -3.15
N ALA A 59 2.03 7.82 -4.25
CA ALA A 59 1.29 7.05 -5.22
C ALA A 59 2.11 5.95 -5.87
N LYS A 60 3.37 6.22 -6.26
CA LYS A 60 4.27 5.20 -6.77
C LYS A 60 4.52 4.09 -5.76
N ARG A 61 4.67 4.43 -4.47
CA ARG A 61 4.89 3.47 -3.40
C ARG A 61 3.69 2.56 -3.15
N PHE A 62 2.48 3.12 -3.18
CA PHE A 62 1.26 2.39 -2.79
C PHE A 62 0.47 1.82 -3.96
N TYR A 63 0.59 2.41 -5.15
CA TYR A 63 -0.13 2.01 -6.37
C TYR A 63 0.81 1.60 -7.51
N GLY A 64 2.12 1.69 -7.33
CA GLY A 64 3.11 1.36 -8.37
C GLY A 64 3.28 2.43 -9.44
N ASN A 65 2.36 3.38 -9.52
CA ASN A 65 2.33 4.42 -10.55
C ASN A 65 2.34 5.82 -9.91
N ALA A 66 3.34 6.62 -10.28
CA ALA A 66 3.45 8.00 -9.81
C ALA A 66 2.27 8.88 -10.29
N ASN A 67 1.67 8.55 -11.43
CA ASN A 67 0.53 9.28 -12.01
C ASN A 67 -0.79 9.06 -11.24
N ASP A 68 -0.84 8.07 -10.35
CA ASP A 68 -2.01 7.84 -9.49
C ASP A 68 -2.10 8.82 -8.32
N TYR A 69 -1.20 9.82 -8.25
CA TYR A 69 -1.26 10.90 -7.26
C TYR A 69 -2.60 11.63 -7.24
N ASN A 70 -3.27 11.72 -8.40
CA ASN A 70 -4.60 12.34 -8.52
C ASN A 70 -5.66 11.61 -7.68
N LYS A 71 -5.57 10.28 -7.51
CA LYS A 71 -6.49 9.51 -6.66
C LYS A 71 -6.33 9.93 -5.20
N ILE A 72 -5.09 10.08 -4.74
CA ILE A 72 -4.78 10.56 -3.39
C ILE A 72 -5.29 11.98 -3.22
N PHE A 73 -5.01 12.88 -4.18
CA PHE A 73 -5.50 14.26 -4.12
C PHE A 73 -7.03 14.32 -4.01
N GLN A 74 -7.75 13.61 -4.89
CA GLN A 74 -9.21 13.56 -4.90
C GLN A 74 -9.80 13.07 -3.57
N ALA A 75 -9.20 12.03 -2.97
CA ALA A 75 -9.63 11.48 -1.69
C ALA A 75 -9.38 12.42 -0.50
N ASN A 76 -8.57 13.47 -0.69
CA ASN A 76 -8.13 14.38 0.36
C ASN A 76 -8.48 15.85 0.05
N THR A 77 -9.40 16.11 -0.89
CA THR A 77 -9.82 17.48 -1.24
C THR A 77 -10.49 18.22 -0.08
N ASP A 78 -10.88 17.51 0.98
CA ASP A 78 -11.33 18.09 2.25
C ASP A 78 -10.19 18.76 3.05
N GLN A 79 -8.94 18.45 2.73
CA GLN A 79 -7.75 18.91 3.45
C GLN A 79 -6.61 19.40 2.54
N LEU A 80 -6.73 19.24 1.22
CA LEU A 80 -5.76 19.66 0.21
C LEU A 80 -6.47 20.44 -0.90
N ASP A 81 -6.14 21.73 -1.01
CA ASP A 81 -6.55 22.56 -2.15
C ASP A 81 -5.64 22.39 -3.37
N ASP A 82 -4.44 21.86 -3.14
CA ASP A 82 -3.38 21.74 -4.14
C ASP A 82 -2.59 20.44 -3.90
N PRO A 83 -2.35 19.62 -4.94
CA PRO A 83 -1.65 18.34 -4.82
C PRO A 83 -0.19 18.48 -4.34
N ASP A 84 0.45 19.63 -4.56
CA ASP A 84 1.82 19.87 -4.15
C ASP A 84 1.93 20.43 -2.72
N LYS A 85 0.80 20.78 -2.08
CA LYS A 85 0.77 21.40 -0.73
C LYS A 85 0.59 20.40 0.40
N ILE A 86 1.28 19.26 0.34
CA ILE A 86 1.32 18.31 1.46
C ILE A 86 2.35 18.74 2.52
N LYS A 87 2.07 18.45 3.79
CA LYS A 87 2.95 18.80 4.92
C LYS A 87 3.44 17.57 5.65
N VAL A 88 4.68 17.61 6.13
CA VAL A 88 5.22 16.55 7.00
C VAL A 88 4.33 16.39 8.23
N GLY A 89 3.98 15.15 8.55
CA GLY A 89 3.09 14.80 9.64
C GLY A 89 1.60 14.82 9.28
N GLN A 90 1.21 15.29 8.10
CA GLN A 90 -0.17 15.25 7.61
C GLN A 90 -0.58 13.81 7.30
N GLU A 91 -1.80 13.42 7.69
CA GLU A 91 -2.36 12.11 7.36
C GLU A 91 -3.19 12.22 6.08
N LEU A 92 -2.84 11.43 5.05
CA LEU A 92 -3.54 11.38 3.77
C LEU A 92 -4.33 10.08 3.67
N LYS A 93 -5.60 10.18 3.27
CA LYS A 93 -6.43 9.04 2.90
C LYS A 93 -5.91 8.41 1.61
N LEU A 94 -5.68 7.10 1.64
CA LEU A 94 -5.33 6.29 0.48
C LEU A 94 -6.59 5.51 0.06
N PRO A 95 -7.20 5.85 -1.10
CA PRO A 95 -8.31 5.08 -1.64
C PRO A 95 -7.89 3.68 -2.11
#